data_AF-A0A447MUH6-F1
#
_entry.id   AF-A0A447MUH6-F1
#
_cell.length_a   1.000
_cell.length_b   1.000
_cell.length_c   1.000
_cell.angle_alpha   90.00
_cell.angle_beta   90.00
_cell.angle_gamma   90.00
#
_symmetry.space_group_name_H-M   'P 1'
#
loop_
_entity.id
_entity.type
_entity.pdbx_description
1 polymer ?
#
loop_
_entity_poly.entity_id
_entity_poly.type
_entity_poly.pdbx_seq_one_letter_code
_entity_poly.pdbx_strand_id
1 'polypeptide(L)'
;MESYVGREELHAFLNQTRVLINLLPNTAQTVGIINSELLDQLPDGAYVLNLARGVHVQEADLLAALDSGKLKGAMLDVFSQEPLPQESPLWRHPRVAMTPHIAAVTRPAEAIDYISRTITPAGEGRAGDGAGGSGERILTSTRRGPGFAKKRWRYLLSLSEMTTGESNVSR
;
A
#
# COMPACT_ATOMS: atom_id res chain seq x y z
N MET A 1 -5.54 6.59 -18.18
CA MET A 1 -5.34 5.86 -16.92
C MET A 1 -6.13 6.63 -15.88
N GLU A 2 -7.04 5.97 -15.17
CA GLU A 2 -7.76 6.63 -14.07
C GLU A 2 -6.88 6.54 -12.82
N SER A 3 -6.72 7.67 -12.13
CA SER A 3 -6.04 7.78 -10.83
C SER A 3 -6.96 8.52 -9.88
N TYR A 4 -6.81 8.25 -8.59
CA TYR A 4 -7.60 8.87 -7.52
C TYR A 4 -6.63 9.39 -6.47
N VAL A 5 -6.90 10.54 -5.88
CA VAL A 5 -6.02 11.23 -4.93
C VAL A 5 -6.82 11.77 -3.75
N GLY A 6 -6.27 11.57 -2.55
CA GLY A 6 -6.85 12.08 -1.31
C GLY A 6 -8.04 11.26 -0.80
N ARG A 7 -8.57 11.68 0.36
CA ARG A 7 -9.67 10.99 1.04
C ARG A 7 -11.01 11.12 0.31
N GLU A 8 -11.24 12.27 -0.31
CA GLU A 8 -12.49 12.58 -1.03
C GLU A 8 -12.75 11.60 -2.18
N GLU A 9 -11.69 11.11 -2.82
CA GLU A 9 -11.78 10.21 -3.96
C GLU A 9 -11.66 8.72 -3.58
N LEU A 10 -11.40 8.41 -2.30
CA LEU A 10 -11.17 7.05 -1.81
C LEU A 10 -12.39 6.14 -2.04
N HIS A 11 -13.59 6.64 -1.78
CA HIS A 11 -14.83 5.88 -2.02
C HIS A 11 -15.02 5.53 -3.50
N ALA A 12 -14.78 6.48 -4.41
CA ALA A 12 -14.86 6.24 -5.85
C ALA A 12 -13.79 5.24 -6.32
N PHE A 13 -12.61 5.27 -5.70
CA PHE A 13 -11.56 4.27 -5.92
C PHE A 13 -11.99 2.87 -5.47
N LEU A 14 -12.46 2.73 -4.23
CA LEU A 14 -12.79 1.45 -3.59
C LEU A 14 -13.96 0.74 -4.29
N ASN A 15 -15.01 1.46 -4.64
CA ASN A 15 -16.22 0.90 -5.28
C ASN A 15 -15.97 0.14 -6.60
N GLN A 16 -14.82 0.33 -7.23
CA GLN A 16 -14.44 -0.38 -8.46
C GLN A 16 -13.22 -1.29 -8.29
N THR A 17 -12.78 -1.51 -7.05
CA THR A 17 -11.55 -2.22 -6.71
C THR A 17 -11.82 -3.68 -6.37
N ARG A 18 -11.71 -4.55 -7.39
CA ARG A 18 -11.87 -6.00 -7.18
C ARG A 18 -10.68 -6.66 -6.51
N VAL A 19 -9.51 -6.04 -6.60
CA VAL A 19 -8.27 -6.45 -5.93
C VAL A 19 -7.65 -5.18 -5.37
N LEU A 20 -7.56 -5.08 -4.06
CA LEU A 20 -6.91 -4.00 -3.33
C LEU A 20 -5.50 -4.44 -2.96
N ILE A 21 -4.48 -3.70 -3.41
CA ILE A 21 -3.08 -3.97 -3.08
C ILE A 21 -2.54 -2.80 -2.27
N ASN A 22 -2.19 -3.02 -1.01
CA ASN A 22 -1.67 -2.00 -0.11
C ASN A 22 -0.14 -1.89 -0.19
N LEU A 23 0.35 -0.70 -0.54
CA LEU A 23 1.76 -0.32 -0.56
C LEU A 23 1.96 1.05 0.13
N LEU A 24 1.10 1.42 1.07
CA LEU A 24 1.23 2.66 1.82
C LEU A 24 2.43 2.64 2.77
N PRO A 25 3.02 3.80 3.09
CA PRO A 25 3.94 3.93 4.22
C PRO A 25 3.16 3.87 5.55
N ASN A 26 3.86 3.52 6.63
CA ASN A 26 3.31 3.63 7.98
C ASN A 26 3.40 5.08 8.47
N THR A 27 2.24 5.71 8.60
CA THR A 27 2.05 7.05 9.18
C THR A 27 0.89 6.98 10.19
N ALA A 28 0.73 8.00 11.03
CA ALA A 28 -0.38 8.05 11.98
C ALA A 28 -1.76 7.96 11.29
N GLN A 29 -1.84 8.41 10.04
CA GLN A 29 -3.06 8.43 9.23
C GLN A 29 -3.34 7.09 8.54
N THR A 30 -2.35 6.20 8.41
CA THR A 30 -2.51 4.90 7.73
C THR A 30 -2.64 3.72 8.69
N VAL A 31 -2.43 3.93 9.99
CA VAL A 31 -2.73 2.92 11.03
C VAL A 31 -4.22 2.57 11.00
N GLY A 32 -4.52 1.29 10.88
CA GLY A 32 -5.87 0.75 10.84
C GLY A 32 -6.71 1.19 9.64
N ILE A 33 -6.09 1.74 8.59
CA ILE A 33 -6.82 2.27 7.43
C ILE A 33 -7.66 1.20 6.71
N ILE A 34 -7.22 -0.06 6.72
CA ILE A 34 -7.97 -1.20 6.22
C ILE A 34 -8.77 -1.77 7.39
N ASN A 35 -9.92 -1.15 7.64
CA ASN A 35 -10.93 -1.53 8.63
C ASN A 35 -12.24 -1.98 7.95
N SER A 36 -13.22 -2.38 8.75
CA SER A 36 -14.57 -2.76 8.29
C SER A 36 -15.20 -1.73 7.34
N GLU A 37 -15.17 -0.45 7.69
CA GLU A 37 -15.73 0.64 6.86
C GLU A 37 -15.08 0.73 5.46
N LEU A 38 -13.76 0.53 5.37
CA LEU A 38 -13.06 0.49 4.08
C LEU A 38 -13.42 -0.77 3.30
N LEU A 39 -13.41 -1.92 3.97
CA LEU A 39 -13.68 -3.22 3.36
C LEU A 39 -15.10 -3.30 2.80
N ASP A 40 -16.07 -2.68 3.46
CA ASP A 40 -17.48 -2.65 3.04
C ASP A 40 -17.70 -1.86 1.74
N GLN A 41 -16.83 -0.89 1.45
CA GLN A 41 -16.86 -0.12 0.20
C GLN A 41 -16.28 -0.89 -1.00
N LEU A 42 -15.59 -2.01 -0.78
CA LEU A 42 -15.12 -2.84 -1.88
C LEU A 42 -16.31 -3.60 -2.52
N PRO A 43 -16.24 -3.94 -3.81
CA PRO A 43 -17.17 -4.89 -4.42
C PRO A 43 -17.15 -6.24 -3.68
N ASP A 44 -18.31 -6.89 -3.59
CA ASP A 44 -18.39 -8.22 -2.98
C ASP A 44 -17.51 -9.23 -3.74
N GLY A 45 -16.84 -10.09 -2.97
CA GLY A 45 -15.87 -11.03 -3.49
C GLY A 45 -14.58 -10.38 -3.98
N ALA A 46 -14.22 -9.22 -3.43
CA ALA A 46 -12.91 -8.59 -3.63
C ALA A 46 -11.78 -9.38 -2.94
N TYR A 47 -10.55 -9.06 -3.31
CA TYR A 47 -9.33 -9.59 -2.69
C TYR A 47 -8.52 -8.46 -2.07
N VAL A 48 -7.88 -8.73 -0.93
CA VAL A 48 -6.96 -7.78 -0.26
C VAL A 48 -5.56 -8.37 -0.23
N LEU A 49 -4.57 -7.61 -0.67
CA LEU A 49 -3.15 -7.95 -0.59
C LEU A 49 -2.45 -6.88 0.24
N ASN A 50 -1.88 -7.25 1.39
CA ASN A 50 -1.09 -6.33 2.21
C ASN A 50 0.40 -6.67 2.11
N LEU A 51 1.15 -5.84 1.39
CA LEU A 51 2.59 -5.94 1.20
C LEU A 51 3.33 -4.74 1.83
N ALA A 52 2.62 -3.99 2.69
CA ALA A 52 3.09 -2.73 3.25
C ALA A 52 3.55 -2.91 4.70
N ARG A 53 2.64 -2.67 5.66
CA ARG A 53 2.86 -2.85 7.10
C ARG A 53 1.62 -3.46 7.72
N GLY A 54 1.81 -4.33 8.71
CA GLY A 54 0.71 -5.03 9.35
C GLY A 54 -0.29 -4.13 10.05
N VAL A 55 0.21 -3.07 10.70
CA VAL A 55 -0.61 -2.05 11.39
C VAL A 55 -1.65 -1.34 10.51
N HIS A 56 -1.55 -1.46 9.18
CA HIS A 56 -2.57 -0.91 8.27
C HIS A 56 -3.88 -1.70 8.30
N VAL A 57 -3.86 -2.97 8.71
CA VAL A 57 -5.01 -3.88 8.66
C VAL A 57 -5.54 -4.14 10.06
N GLN A 58 -6.82 -3.88 10.26
CA GLN A 58 -7.54 -4.38 11.43
C GLN A 58 -7.85 -5.87 11.21
N GLU A 59 -7.02 -6.75 11.77
CA GLU A 59 -7.07 -8.20 11.50
C GLU A 59 -8.42 -8.83 11.85
N ALA A 60 -9.09 -8.35 12.91
CA ALA A 60 -10.44 -8.81 13.28
C ALA A 60 -11.49 -8.45 12.21
N ASP A 61 -11.42 -7.23 11.68
CA ASP A 61 -12.33 -6.77 10.61
C ASP A 61 -12.06 -7.53 9.30
N LEU A 62 -10.79 -7.80 8.99
CA LEU A 62 -10.41 -8.62 7.85
C LEU A 62 -11.01 -10.02 7.95
N LEU A 63 -10.89 -10.67 9.11
CA LEU A 63 -11.46 -11.99 9.36
C LEU A 63 -12.98 -11.97 9.23
N ALA A 64 -13.66 -10.99 9.82
CA ALA A 64 -15.11 -10.85 9.70
C ALA A 64 -15.57 -10.64 8.25
N ALA A 65 -14.84 -9.83 7.47
CA ALA A 65 -15.12 -9.60 6.06
C ALA A 65 -14.87 -10.85 5.21
N LEU A 66 -13.88 -11.66 5.56
CA LEU A 66 -13.68 -12.96 4.94
C LEU A 66 -14.85 -13.88 5.30
N ASP A 67 -15.12 -14.10 6.59
CA ASP A 67 -16.17 -15.00 7.09
C ASP A 67 -17.55 -14.70 6.49
N SER A 68 -17.94 -13.43 6.38
CA SER A 68 -19.20 -13.00 5.76
C SER A 68 -19.26 -13.23 4.24
N GLY A 69 -18.13 -13.48 3.59
CA GLY A 69 -18.01 -13.58 2.14
C GLY A 69 -17.84 -12.24 1.43
N LYS A 70 -17.78 -11.12 2.17
CA LYS A 70 -17.46 -9.80 1.62
C LYS A 70 -16.15 -9.84 0.85
N LEU A 71 -15.13 -10.46 1.44
CA LEU A 71 -13.87 -10.78 0.79
C LEU A 71 -13.84 -12.23 0.33
N LYS A 72 -13.36 -12.42 -0.91
CA LYS A 72 -13.12 -13.75 -1.47
C LYS A 72 -11.80 -14.35 -0.96
N GLY A 73 -10.84 -13.51 -0.57
CA GLY A 73 -9.59 -13.95 0.03
C GLY A 73 -8.63 -12.81 0.33
N ALA A 74 -7.61 -13.11 1.11
CA ALA A 74 -6.54 -12.19 1.45
C ALA A 74 -5.17 -12.83 1.29
N MET A 75 -4.16 -12.03 0.91
CA MET A 75 -2.75 -12.40 0.97
C MET A 75 -2.00 -11.39 1.83
N LEU A 76 -1.33 -11.85 2.87
CA LEU A 76 -0.66 -10.99 3.85
C LEU A 76 0.82 -11.35 3.91
N ASP A 77 1.70 -10.36 3.69
CA ASP A 77 3.13 -10.51 3.92
C ASP A 77 3.56 -9.98 5.30
N VAL A 78 2.72 -9.15 5.93
CA VAL A 78 3.05 -8.36 7.12
C VAL A 78 1.89 -8.40 8.12
N PHE A 79 2.22 -8.32 9.41
CA PHE A 79 1.26 -8.51 10.53
C PHE A 79 1.45 -7.46 11.62
N SER A 80 0.41 -7.20 12.42
CA SER A 80 0.48 -6.16 13.47
C SER A 80 1.52 -6.51 14.54
N GLN A 81 1.70 -7.81 14.78
CA GLN A 81 2.76 -8.37 15.61
C GLN A 81 3.55 -9.38 14.78
N GLU A 82 4.88 -9.23 14.77
CA GLU A 82 5.79 -10.10 14.03
C GLU A 82 6.89 -10.68 14.94
N PRO A 83 7.18 -12.00 14.86
CA PRO A 83 6.48 -13.02 14.07
C PRO A 83 5.02 -13.17 14.48
N LEU A 84 4.16 -13.57 13.53
CA LEU A 84 2.73 -13.76 13.81
C LEU A 84 2.55 -14.80 14.93
N PRO A 85 1.84 -14.49 16.03
CA PRO A 85 1.60 -15.44 17.13
C PRO A 85 1.00 -16.75 16.62
N GLN A 86 1.36 -17.87 17.24
CA GLN A 86 0.91 -19.21 16.80
C GLN A 86 -0.61 -19.40 16.99
N GLU A 87 -1.18 -18.65 17.92
CA GLU A 87 -2.59 -18.63 18.28
C GLU A 87 -3.42 -17.78 17.32
N SER A 88 -2.78 -17.05 16.39
CA SER A 88 -3.49 -16.20 15.44
C SER A 88 -4.45 -17.03 14.57
N PRO A 89 -5.73 -16.62 14.45
CA PRO A 89 -6.69 -17.30 13.58
C PRO A 89 -6.32 -17.23 12.09
N LEU A 90 -5.48 -16.26 11.69
CA LEU A 90 -5.01 -16.11 10.31
C LEU A 90 -4.31 -17.38 9.80
N TRP A 91 -3.62 -18.13 10.66
CA TRP A 91 -2.97 -19.40 10.30
C TRP A 91 -3.94 -20.46 9.76
N ARG A 92 -5.17 -20.47 10.26
CA ARG A 92 -6.16 -21.53 9.97
C ARG A 92 -7.24 -21.08 8.99
N HIS A 93 -7.32 -19.79 8.68
CA HIS A 93 -8.39 -19.27 7.86
C HIS A 93 -8.21 -19.72 6.38
N PRO A 94 -9.18 -20.43 5.79
CA PRO A 94 -9.00 -21.14 4.51
C PRO A 94 -8.85 -20.24 3.29
N ARG A 95 -9.14 -18.94 3.43
CA ARG A 95 -9.02 -17.94 2.35
C ARG A 95 -7.90 -16.91 2.62
N VAL A 96 -7.01 -17.21 3.56
CA VAL A 96 -5.83 -16.39 3.85
C VAL A 96 -4.58 -17.12 3.35
N ALA A 97 -3.79 -16.44 2.53
CA ALA A 97 -2.45 -16.85 2.13
C ALA A 97 -1.43 -15.92 2.80
N MET A 98 -0.27 -16.45 3.19
CA MET A 98 0.72 -15.67 3.95
C MET A 98 2.15 -15.92 3.49
N THR A 99 2.97 -14.87 3.57
CA THR A 99 4.43 -14.93 3.44
C THR A 99 5.08 -14.21 4.61
N PRO A 100 6.26 -14.64 5.09
CA PRO A 100 6.85 -14.12 6.34
C PRO A 100 7.70 -12.86 6.11
N HIS A 101 7.07 -11.74 5.71
CA HIS A 101 7.71 -10.45 5.48
C HIS A 101 8.87 -10.49 4.46
N ILE A 102 8.58 -11.08 3.29
CA ILE A 102 9.55 -11.30 2.21
C ILE A 102 9.08 -10.79 0.85
N ALA A 103 8.02 -9.97 0.79
CA ALA A 103 7.51 -9.43 -0.47
C ALA A 103 8.55 -8.57 -1.21
N ALA A 104 9.43 -7.90 -0.47
CA ALA A 104 10.54 -7.13 -1.02
C ALA A 104 11.77 -7.23 -0.11
N VAL A 105 12.69 -8.12 -0.45
CA VAL A 105 13.97 -8.26 0.25
C VAL A 105 15.01 -7.33 -0.39
N THR A 106 15.72 -6.57 0.44
CA THR A 106 16.80 -5.69 -0.02
C THR A 106 17.88 -6.49 -0.74
N ARG A 107 18.28 -6.03 -1.93
CA ARG A 107 19.39 -6.61 -2.70
C ARG A 107 20.70 -5.92 -2.26
N PRO A 108 21.63 -6.63 -1.59
CA PRO A 108 22.79 -5.98 -0.98
C PRO A 108 23.66 -5.19 -1.95
N ALA A 109 23.89 -5.73 -3.16
CA ALA A 109 24.70 -5.04 -4.18
C ALA A 109 24.08 -3.70 -4.62
N GLU A 110 22.76 -3.64 -4.77
CA GLU A 110 22.06 -2.41 -5.16
C GLU A 110 22.00 -1.40 -4.00
N ALA A 111 21.81 -1.90 -2.78
CA ALA A 111 21.85 -1.07 -1.59
C ALA A 111 23.23 -0.43 -1.37
N ILE A 112 24.32 -1.19 -1.57
CA ILE A 112 25.69 -0.68 -1.47
C ILE A 112 25.93 0.38 -2.54
N ASP A 113 25.58 0.12 -3.80
CA ASP A 113 25.71 1.11 -4.88
C ASP A 113 24.92 2.39 -4.59
N TYR A 114 23.69 2.27 -4.12
CA TYR A 114 22.88 3.42 -3.68
C TYR A 114 23.58 4.22 -2.58
N ILE A 115 24.00 3.56 -1.50
CA ILE A 115 24.67 4.20 -0.36
C ILE A 115 25.98 4.87 -0.79
N SER A 116 26.80 4.22 -1.61
CA SER A 116 28.07 4.77 -2.12
C SER A 116 27.85 6.04 -2.94
N ARG A 117 26.80 6.09 -3.77
CA ARG A 117 26.42 7.30 -4.52
C ARG A 117 25.93 8.42 -3.62
N THR A 118 25.22 8.10 -2.53
CA THR A 118 24.73 9.11 -1.59
C THR A 118 25.84 9.68 -0.69
N ILE A 119 26.82 8.86 -0.28
CA ILE A 119 27.92 9.30 0.61
C ILE A 119 29.00 10.08 -0.16
N THR A 120 29.25 9.75 -1.43
CA THR A 120 30.24 10.48 -2.24
C THR A 120 29.69 11.89 -2.49
N PRO A 121 30.37 12.98 -2.04
CA PRO A 121 29.92 14.33 -2.32
C PRO A 121 29.79 14.47 -3.83
N ALA A 122 28.59 14.75 -4.31
CA ALA A 122 28.41 15.08 -5.72
C ALA A 122 29.28 16.30 -5.99
N GLY A 123 30.41 16.10 -6.69
CA GLY A 123 31.34 17.17 -7.08
C GLY A 123 30.70 18.25 -7.95
N GLU A 124 29.42 18.10 -8.28
CA GLU A 124 28.57 19.10 -8.91
C GLU A 124 27.21 19.01 -8.23
N GLY A 125 26.71 20.13 -7.70
CA GLY A 125 25.53 20.21 -6.84
C GLY A 125 24.24 19.64 -7.43
N ARG A 126 24.08 18.32 -7.35
CA ARG A 126 22.80 17.64 -7.45
C ARG A 126 22.42 17.23 -6.04
N ALA A 127 21.41 17.90 -5.49
CA ALA A 127 20.74 17.45 -4.30
C ALA A 127 20.38 15.96 -4.50
N GLY A 128 20.83 15.10 -3.59
CA GLY A 128 20.50 13.69 -3.66
C GLY A 128 18.99 13.53 -3.69
N ASP A 129 18.50 12.64 -4.56
CA ASP A 129 17.10 12.18 -4.60
C ASP A 129 16.81 11.38 -3.30
N GLY A 130 16.83 12.08 -2.17
CA GLY A 130 16.41 11.55 -0.89
C GLY A 130 14.89 11.41 -0.91
N ALA A 131 14.43 10.17 -1.01
CA ALA A 131 13.05 9.79 -0.78
C ALA A 131 12.69 10.04 0.70
N GLY A 132 12.49 11.30 1.06
CA GLY A 132 12.22 11.79 2.40
C GLY A 132 11.38 13.06 2.35
N GLY A 133 10.29 13.05 1.58
CA GLY A 133 9.30 14.13 1.52
C GLY A 133 8.05 13.74 2.30
N SER A 134 7.81 14.40 3.44
CA SER A 134 6.57 14.32 4.21
C SER A 134 5.42 14.94 3.42
N GLY A 135 4.54 14.11 2.85
CA GLY A 135 3.33 14.54 2.15
C GLY A 135 2.57 13.35 1.57
N GLU A 136 1.34 13.13 2.02
CA GLU A 136 0.53 11.97 1.66
C GLU A 136 -0.07 12.12 0.25
N ARG A 137 0.25 11.19 -0.66
CA ARG A 137 -0.52 10.98 -1.90
C ARG A 137 -0.86 9.50 -2.02
N ILE A 138 -2.06 9.22 -2.52
CA ILE A 138 -2.45 7.89 -2.99
C ILE A 138 -2.42 7.98 -4.52
N LEU A 139 -1.68 7.10 -5.18
CA LEU A 139 -1.64 6.94 -6.63
C LEU A 139 -2.05 5.53 -6.98
N THR A 140 -2.87 5.41 -8.02
CA THR A 140 -3.43 4.12 -8.43
C THR A 140 -3.29 4.00 -9.94
N SER A 141 -2.85 2.83 -10.42
CA SER A 141 -2.55 2.56 -11.84
C SER A 141 -3.32 1.34 -12.32
N THR A 142 -3.80 1.37 -13.57
CA THR A 142 -4.41 0.21 -14.24
C THR A 142 -3.71 0.00 -15.57
N ARG A 143 -3.00 -1.13 -15.77
CA ARG A 143 -2.59 -1.58 -17.11
C ARG A 143 -3.73 -2.39 -17.75
N ARG A 144 -4.11 -2.02 -18.97
CA ARG A 144 -4.83 -2.91 -19.90
C ARG A 144 -3.78 -3.73 -20.66
N GLY A 145 -3.67 -5.01 -20.36
CA GLY A 145 -2.96 -5.98 -21.21
C GLY A 145 -3.95 -6.75 -22.08
N PRO A 146 -3.64 -7.07 -23.35
CA PRO A 146 -4.51 -7.88 -24.19
C PRO A 146 -4.36 -9.37 -23.81
N GLY A 147 -5.48 -10.07 -23.61
CA GLY A 147 -5.51 -11.54 -23.74
C GLY A 147 -5.72 -12.40 -22.48
N PHE A 148 -6.09 -11.86 -21.31
CA PHE A 148 -6.55 -12.68 -20.18
C PHE A 148 -7.82 -12.08 -19.56
N ALA A 149 -8.77 -12.95 -19.19
CA ALA A 149 -10.14 -12.62 -18.80
C ALA A 149 -10.28 -11.34 -17.94
N LYS A 150 -11.25 -10.50 -18.34
CA LYS A 150 -11.68 -9.21 -17.77
C LYS A 150 -11.56 -9.12 -16.23
N LYS A 151 -10.36 -8.89 -15.68
CA LYS A 151 -10.14 -8.59 -14.25
C LYS A 151 -9.36 -7.29 -14.15
N ARG A 152 -10.00 -6.24 -13.63
CA ARG A 152 -9.37 -4.96 -13.28
C ARG A 152 -8.55 -5.17 -12.00
N TRP A 153 -7.26 -4.83 -12.06
CA TRP A 153 -6.36 -4.76 -10.92
C TRP A 153 -6.19 -3.29 -10.54
N ARG A 154 -6.27 -2.96 -9.25
CA ARG A 154 -6.11 -1.59 -8.75
C ARG A 154 -5.12 -1.59 -7.57
N TYR A 155 -4.13 -0.71 -7.64
CA TYR A 155 -3.06 -0.60 -6.63
C TYR A 155 -3.28 0.62 -5.76
N LEU A 156 -2.84 0.57 -4.50
CA LEU A 156 -2.75 1.70 -3.58
C LEU A 156 -1.26 2.00 -3.39
N LEU A 157 -0.70 2.96 -4.13
CA LEU A 157 0.71 3.38 -4.05
C LEU A 157 0.81 4.77 -3.43
N SER A 158 1.95 5.10 -2.81
CA SER A 158 2.28 6.46 -2.34
C SER A 158 3.50 7.00 -3.10
N LEU A 159 3.44 8.24 -3.59
CA LEU A 159 4.58 9.04 -4.09
C LEU A 159 4.41 10.49 -3.61
N SER A 160 5.46 11.24 -3.26
CA SER A 160 5.43 12.50 -2.47
C SER A 160 5.69 13.79 -3.28
N GLU A 161 5.00 14.91 -3.01
CA GLU A 161 5.53 16.29 -3.21
C GLU A 161 4.67 17.38 -2.52
N MET A 162 5.35 18.34 -1.89
CA MET A 162 4.84 19.64 -1.41
C MET A 162 5.33 20.72 -2.38
N THR A 163 4.46 21.64 -2.79
CA THR A 163 4.88 22.97 -3.25
C THR A 163 4.94 23.90 -2.05
N THR A 164 6.13 24.34 -1.67
CA THR A 164 6.34 25.56 -0.90
C THR A 164 5.72 26.73 -1.68
N GLY A 165 4.74 27.40 -1.05
CA GLY A 165 4.29 28.71 -1.50
C GLY A 165 5.38 29.73 -1.21
N GLU A 166 6.33 29.87 -2.12
CA GLU A 166 7.04 31.15 -2.27
C GLU A 166 6.05 32.15 -2.89
N SER A 167 5.44 32.98 -2.05
CA SER A 167 4.83 34.23 -2.50
C SER A 167 5.82 35.36 -2.24
N ASN A 168 6.62 35.67 -3.25
CA ASN A 168 7.40 36.89 -3.31
C ASN A 168 6.98 37.67 -4.56
N VAL A 169 6.02 38.58 -4.44
CA VAL A 169 5.80 39.70 -5.40
C VAL A 169 5.26 40.92 -4.64
N SER A 170 6.19 41.81 -4.29
CA SER A 170 6.21 43.26 -4.58
C SER A 170 4.91 44.10 -4.47
N ARG A 171 4.80 44.90 -3.40
CA ARG A 171 4.87 46.39 -3.41
C ARG A 171 4.78 46.96 -2.00
#